data_AF-A0AA90HUG1-F1
#
_entry.id   AF-A0AA90HUG1-F1
#
_cell.length_a   1.000
_cell.length_b   1.000
_cell.length_c   1.000
_cell.angle_alpha   90.00
_cell.angle_beta   90.00
_cell.angle_gamma   90.00
#
_symmetry.space_group_name_H-M   'P 1'
#
loop_
_entity.id
_entity.type
_entity.pdbx_description
1 polymer ?
#
loop_
_entity_poly.entity_id
_entity_poly.type
_entity_poly.pdbx_seq_one_letter_code
_entity_poly.pdbx_strand_id
1 'polypeptide(L)' 'SFDFDGVADSYGVAGSDFTAAEITNLAIESVTDLSGKPWNDFTNHDDHKNINILLAGYIDRNKWLEAA' A
#
# COMPACT_ATOMS: atom_id res chain seq x y z
N SER A 1 9.88 0.41 2.83
CA SER A 1 9.40 1.19 1.67
C SER A 1 8.14 0.55 1.10
N PHE A 2 7.48 1.18 0.13
CA PHE A 2 6.38 0.55 -0.61
C PHE A 2 6.43 0.94 -2.08
N ASP A 3 5.92 0.06 -2.93
CA ASP A 3 5.72 0.28 -4.36
C ASP A 3 4.24 0.14 -4.67
N PHE A 4 3.76 0.86 -5.69
CA PHE A 4 2.37 0.85 -6.09
C PHE A 4 2.22 1.00 -7.60
N ASP A 5 1.16 0.40 -8.14
CA ASP A 5 0.77 0.51 -9.53
C ASP A 5 -0.67 1.01 -9.65
N GLY A 6 -1.01 1.52 -10.83
CA GLY A 6 -2.39 1.86 -11.18
C GLY A 6 -3.09 0.67 -11.82
N VAL A 7 -4.25 0.28 -11.28
CA VAL A 7 -5.12 -0.76 -11.84
C VAL A 7 -6.46 -0.18 -12.26
N ALA A 8 -7.00 -0.63 -13.39
CA ALA A 8 -8.31 -0.18 -13.86
C ALA A 8 -9.42 -0.73 -12.95
N ASP A 9 -10.33 0.14 -12.52
CA ASP A 9 -11.52 -0.19 -11.72
C ASP A 9 -12.71 0.61 -12.26
N SER A 10 -13.93 0.19 -11.91
CA SER A 10 -15.18 0.83 -12.34
C SER A 10 -16.26 0.85 -11.25
N TYR A 11 -15.99 0.44 -10.01
CA TYR A 11 -17.01 0.16 -8.99
C TYR A 11 -18.11 -0.83 -9.46
N GLY A 12 -17.88 -1.54 -10.57
CA GLY A 12 -18.88 -2.41 -11.21
C GLY A 12 -20.04 -1.66 -11.87
N VAL A 13 -19.93 -0.35 -12.09
CA VAL A 13 -20.96 0.49 -12.74
C VAL A 13 -20.43 1.01 -14.07
N ALA A 14 -21.25 0.93 -15.12
CA ALA A 14 -20.86 1.40 -16.44
C ALA A 14 -20.64 2.92 -16.45
N GLY A 15 -19.48 3.35 -16.95
CA GLY A 15 -19.11 4.77 -17.08
C GLY A 15 -18.50 5.40 -15.82
N SER A 16 -18.23 4.61 -14.78
CA SER A 16 -17.46 5.05 -13.60
C SER A 16 -16.04 4.48 -13.61
N ASP A 17 -15.44 4.32 -14.78
CA ASP A 17 -14.06 3.84 -14.93
C ASP A 17 -13.07 4.82 -14.30
N PHE A 18 -12.13 4.30 -13.51
CA PHE A 18 -11.03 5.04 -12.91
C PHE A 18 -9.80 4.15 -12.75
N THR A 19 -8.68 4.75 -12.35
CA THR A 19 -7.47 4.01 -11.99
C THR A 19 -7.32 4.04 -10.47
N ALA A 20 -7.39 2.87 -9.84
CA ALA A 20 -7.18 2.69 -8.41
C ALA A 20 -5.71 2.35 -8.13
N ALA A 21 -5.20 2.76 -6.96
CA ALA A 21 -3.90 2.31 -6.49
C ALA A 21 -3.94 0.88 -5.97
N GLU A 22 -2.96 0.07 -6.37
CA GLU A 22 -2.68 -1.23 -5.79
C GLU A 22 -1.25 -1.23 -5.22
N ILE A 23 -1.10 -1.60 -3.95
CA ILE A 23 0.23 -1.79 -3.34
C ILE A 23 0.77 -3.14 -3.78
N THR A 24 1.83 -3.12 -4.59
CA THR A 24 2.46 -4.34 -5.14
C THR A 24 3.59 -4.87 -4.29
N ASN A 25 4.14 -4.01 -3.42
CA ASN A 25 5.17 -4.38 -2.46
C ASN A 25 5.08 -3.52 -1.19
N LEU A 26 5.16 -4.18 -0.02
CA LEU A 26 5.35 -3.54 1.27
C LEU A 26 6.54 -4.21 1.96
N ALA A 27 7.69 -3.53 1.94
CA ALA A 27 8.89 -4.01 2.57
C ALA A 27 9.04 -3.38 3.96
N ILE A 28 8.90 -4.21 5.00
CA ILE A 28 9.44 -3.89 6.31
C ILE A 28 10.91 -4.34 6.30
N GLU A 29 11.81 -3.38 6.49
CA GLU A 29 13.26 -3.61 6.46
C GLU A 29 13.71 -4.31 7.77
N SER A 30 14.81 -3.87 8.39
CA SER A 30 15.24 -4.42 9.66
C SER A 30 14.66 -3.65 10.84
N VAL A 31 13.95 -4.34 11.73
CA VAL A 31 13.73 -3.86 13.09
C VAL A 31 14.84 -4.42 13.97
N THR A 32 15.47 -3.57 14.78
CA THR A 32 16.53 -3.97 15.70
C THR A 32 16.25 -3.51 17.12
N ASP A 33 16.72 -4.27 18.10
CA ASP A 33 16.75 -3.82 19.49
C ASP A 33 17.81 -2.73 19.73
N LEU A 34 17.93 -2.25 20.97
CA LEU A 34 18.90 -1.22 21.36
C LEU A 34 20.37 -1.63 21.17
N SER A 35 20.65 -2.93 21.00
CA SER A 35 21.99 -3.45 20.73
C SER A 35 22.27 -3.65 19.23
N GLY A 36 21.29 -3.38 18.36
CA GLY A 36 21.38 -3.59 16.91
C GLY A 36 21.07 -5.02 16.47
N LYS A 37 20.57 -5.88 17.37
CA LYS A 37 20.18 -7.26 17.01
C LYS A 37 18.82 -7.26 16.30
N PRO A 38 18.63 -8.07 15.24
CA PRO A 38 17.32 -8.22 14.60
C PRO A 38 16.23 -8.58 15.60
N TRP A 39 15.10 -7.90 15.48
CA TRP A 39 13.93 -8.06 16.32
C TRP A 39 12.67 -8.20 15.45
N ASN A 40 11.65 -8.83 16.01
CA ASN A 40 10.37 -8.97 15.32
C ASN A 40 9.67 -7.60 15.25
N ASP A 41 9.17 -7.22 14.08
CA ASP A 41 8.42 -5.98 13.88
C ASP A 41 6.98 -6.01 14.43
N PHE A 42 6.56 -7.18 14.94
CA PHE A 42 5.24 -7.48 15.50
C PHE A 42 4.07 -7.40 14.51
N THR A 43 4.34 -7.28 13.22
CA THR A 43 3.31 -7.29 12.18
C THR A 43 3.00 -8.70 11.71
N ASN A 44 1.75 -8.94 11.34
CA ASN A 44 1.31 -10.16 10.70
C ASN A 44 0.65 -9.87 9.34
N HIS A 45 0.14 -10.92 8.68
CA HIS A 45 -0.50 -10.78 7.38
C HIS A 45 -1.68 -9.79 7.36
N ASP A 46 -2.52 -9.78 8.41
CA ASP A 46 -3.66 -8.88 8.49
C ASP A 46 -3.21 -7.43 8.69
N ASP A 47 -2.15 -7.22 9.48
CA ASP A 47 -1.54 -5.90 9.63
C ASP A 47 -1.01 -5.37 8.30
N HIS A 48 -0.29 -6.20 7.52
CA HIS A 48 0.21 -5.84 6.19
C HIS A 48 -0.93 -5.49 5.24
N LYS A 49 -1.99 -6.31 5.23
CA LYS A 49 -3.17 -6.04 4.41
C LYS A 49 -3.83 -4.70 4.78
N ASN A 50 -3.98 -4.43 6.08
CA ASN A 50 -4.55 -3.17 6.55
C ASN A 50 -3.67 -1.96 6.20
N ILE A 51 -2.34 -2.10 6.32
CA ILE A 51 -1.40 -1.06 5.90
C ILE A 51 -1.53 -0.79 4.40
N ASN A 52 -1.61 -1.83 3.57
CA ASN A 52 -1.79 -1.68 2.12
C ASN A 52 -3.08 -0.94 1.78
N ILE A 53 -4.20 -1.26 2.45
CA ILE A 53 -5.48 -0.55 2.26
C ILE A 53 -5.35 0.93 2.59
N LEU A 54 -4.68 1.27 3.70
CA LEU A 54 -4.47 2.66 4.11
C LEU A 54 -3.57 3.42 3.14
N LEU A 55 -2.50 2.78 2.64
CA LEU A 55 -1.61 3.37 1.65
C LEU A 55 -2.32 3.61 0.31
N ALA A 56 -3.04 2.62 -0.22
CA ALA A 56 -3.80 2.75 -1.46
C ALA A 56 -4.81 3.91 -1.37
N GLY A 57 -5.62 3.96 -0.30
CA GLY A 57 -6.57 5.05 -0.10
C GLY A 57 -5.90 6.43 0.07
N TYR A 58 -4.68 6.49 0.62
CA TYR A 58 -3.90 7.73 0.69
C TYR A 58 -3.43 8.17 -0.70
N ILE A 59 -2.93 7.25 -1.52
CA ILE A 59 -2.50 7.54 -2.91
C ILE A 59 -3.68 8.06 -3.74
N ASP A 60 -4.82 7.37 -3.70
CA ASP A 60 -6.04 7.73 -4.43
C ASP A 60 -6.53 9.13 -4.02
N ARG A 61 -6.60 9.40 -2.71
CA ARG A 61 -7.04 10.71 -2.19
C ARG A 61 -6.15 11.85 -2.67
N ASN A 62 -4.86 11.61 -2.83
CA ASN A 62 -3.92 12.63 -3.28
C ASN A 62 -3.73 12.67 -4.81
N LYS A 63 -4.47 11.86 -5.58
CA LYS A 63 -4.48 11.85 -7.06
C LYS A 63 -3.09 11.61 -7.67
N TRP A 64 -2.24 10.82 -7.01
CA TRP A 64 -0.87 10.59 -7.48
C TRP A 64 -0.78 9.78 -8.77
N LEU A 65 -1.81 8.98 -9.09
CA LEU A 65 -1.90 8.24 -10.35
C LEU A 65 -2.37 9.10 -11.52
N GLU A 66 -3.09 10.19 -11.27
CA GLU A 66 -3.59 11.10 -12.32
C GLU A 66 -2.53 12.15 -12.71
N ALA A 67 -1.51 12.35 -11.87
CA ALA A 67 -0.47 13.36 -12.04
C ALA A 67 0.84 12.84 -12.67
N ALA A 68 0.91 11.53 -12.94
CA ALA A 68 2.09 10.84 -13.48
C ALA A 68 2.09 10.77 -15.02
#